data_AF-A0A1A7YRR3-F1
#
_entry.id   AF-A0A1A7YRR3-F1
#
_cell.length_a   1.000
_cell.length_b   1.000
_cell.length_c   1.000
_cell.angle_alpha   90.00
_cell.angle_beta   90.00
_cell.angle_gamma   90.00
#
_symmetry.space_group_name_H-M   'P 1'
#
loop_
_entity.id
_entity.type
_entity.pdbx_description
1 polymer ?
#
loop_
_entity_poly.entity_id
_entity_poly.type
_entity_poly.pdbx_seq_one_letter_code
_entity_poly.pdbx_strand_id
1 'polypeptide(L)'
;MNGTQQSDTKRQHLLERLLDAVKQCQIRFGGRKEIATDSDSRVICLCAQFEAVFQHGLRKSRGLALTAAAFKQAAGFSSKTEAELTFWFYVKEHLNRHELQRFYSLRQIFSELGRGRAWLRCALNEHSLERYLHTLLADRPRLGTYYEDWAFLLDEERASMLPTMAAGLNSILFAINIDNSDLNGGVSRGAPSVSNLLKESTQGIGSLLKESTQGVSSLLREISSATAVVPGFTPRA
;
A
#
# COMPACT_ATOMS: atom_id res chain seq x y z
N MET A 1 -3.40 -23.74 -21.74
CA MET A 1 -4.63 -23.89 -20.92
C MET A 1 -4.47 -23.48 -19.46
N ASN A 2 -3.26 -23.19 -18.94
CA ASN A 2 -3.06 -22.77 -17.53
C ASN A 2 -3.29 -21.28 -17.24
N GLY A 3 -3.16 -20.39 -18.23
CA GLY A 3 -3.23 -18.94 -18.02
C GLY A 3 -4.62 -18.42 -17.67
N THR A 4 -5.65 -18.86 -18.41
CA THR A 4 -7.04 -18.43 -18.23
C THR A 4 -7.62 -18.90 -16.88
N GLN A 5 -7.35 -20.16 -16.49
CA GLN A 5 -7.78 -20.69 -15.19
C GLN A 5 -7.14 -19.94 -14.01
N GLN A 6 -5.88 -19.50 -14.16
CA GLN A 6 -5.21 -18.73 -13.12
C GLN A 6 -5.76 -17.31 -13.01
N SER A 7 -6.13 -16.66 -14.12
CA SER A 7 -6.80 -15.36 -14.08
C SER A 7 -8.19 -15.44 -13.48
N ASP A 8 -8.96 -16.47 -13.80
CA ASP A 8 -10.32 -16.64 -13.27
C ASP A 8 -10.29 -16.92 -11.76
N THR A 9 -9.36 -17.75 -11.29
CA THR A 9 -9.14 -17.97 -9.86
C THR A 9 -8.78 -16.66 -9.14
N LYS A 10 -7.95 -15.81 -9.74
CA LYS A 10 -7.59 -14.50 -9.16
C LYS A 10 -8.79 -13.55 -9.11
N ARG A 11 -9.59 -13.49 -10.18
CA ARG A 11 -10.81 -12.67 -10.22
C ARG A 11 -11.82 -13.13 -9.17
N GLN A 12 -12.01 -14.45 -9.03
CA GLN A 12 -12.86 -15.03 -7.99
C GLN A 12 -12.37 -14.66 -6.59
N HIS A 13 -11.07 -14.79 -6.34
CA HIS A 13 -10.49 -14.42 -5.05
C HIS A 13 -10.67 -12.93 -4.71
N LEU A 14 -10.52 -12.04 -5.71
CA LEU A 14 -10.74 -10.59 -5.53
C LEU A 14 -12.21 -10.29 -5.20
N LEU A 15 -13.15 -10.93 -5.90
CA LEU A 15 -14.58 -10.80 -5.65
C LEU A 15 -14.94 -11.23 -4.22
N GLU A 16 -14.47 -12.41 -3.81
CA GLU A 16 -14.74 -12.96 -2.48
C GLU A 16 -14.20 -12.06 -1.37
N ARG A 17 -12.98 -11.56 -1.53
CA ARG A 17 -12.37 -10.65 -0.55
C ARG A 17 -13.11 -9.32 -0.46
N LEU A 18 -13.53 -8.77 -1.59
CA LEU A 18 -14.32 -7.54 -1.60
C LEU A 18 -15.69 -7.77 -0.94
N LEU A 19 -16.36 -8.89 -1.24
CA LEU A 19 -17.63 -9.26 -0.61
C LEU A 19 -17.50 -9.41 0.90
N ASP A 20 -16.45 -10.06 1.37
CA ASP A 20 -16.19 -10.18 2.81
C ASP A 20 -15.97 -8.79 3.44
N ALA A 21 -15.13 -7.93 2.85
CA ALA A 21 -14.89 -6.59 3.37
C ALA A 21 -16.18 -5.73 3.45
N VAL A 22 -17.05 -5.82 2.44
CA VAL A 22 -18.36 -5.16 2.43
C VAL A 22 -19.23 -5.68 3.58
N LYS A 23 -19.34 -7.01 3.73
CA LYS A 23 -20.11 -7.64 4.82
C LYS A 23 -19.60 -7.23 6.19
N GLN A 24 -18.28 -7.21 6.39
CA GLN A 24 -17.69 -6.79 7.67
C GLN A 24 -18.03 -5.33 8.01
N CYS A 25 -18.03 -4.44 7.01
CA CYS A 25 -18.46 -3.06 7.20
C CYS A 25 -19.96 -2.97 7.52
N GLN A 26 -20.80 -3.72 6.81
CA GLN A 26 -22.24 -3.75 7.04
C GLN A 26 -22.61 -4.29 8.43
N ILE A 27 -21.98 -5.37 8.89
CA ILE A 27 -22.24 -5.93 10.22
C ILE A 27 -21.89 -4.92 11.33
N ARG A 28 -20.80 -4.16 11.15
CA ARG A 28 -20.33 -3.20 12.15
C ARG A 28 -21.13 -1.91 12.17
N PHE A 29 -21.43 -1.34 11.00
CA PHE A 29 -21.95 0.02 10.87
C PHE A 29 -23.33 0.09 10.22
N GLY A 30 -23.76 -0.96 9.52
CA GLY A 30 -25.05 -0.98 8.82
C GLY A 30 -26.21 -0.76 9.77
N GLY A 31 -27.04 0.24 9.46
CA GLY A 31 -28.22 0.59 10.26
C GLY A 31 -27.90 1.23 11.62
N ARG A 32 -26.63 1.53 11.91
CA ARG A 32 -26.21 2.22 13.14
C ARG A 32 -26.01 3.70 12.86
N LYS A 33 -26.16 4.55 13.89
CA LYS A 33 -25.86 5.99 13.81
C LYS A 33 -24.37 6.32 13.93
N GLU A 34 -23.52 5.30 13.99
CA GLU A 34 -22.07 5.45 14.13
C GLU A 34 -21.43 5.73 12.78
N ILE A 35 -20.49 6.67 12.76
CA ILE A 35 -19.78 7.07 11.55
C ILE A 35 -18.55 6.17 11.38
N ALA A 36 -18.41 5.59 10.19
CA ALA A 36 -17.27 4.78 9.78
C ALA A 36 -16.11 5.69 9.34
N THR A 37 -15.01 5.70 10.10
CA THR A 37 -13.82 6.52 9.84
C THR A 37 -12.64 5.69 9.35
N ASP A 38 -11.58 6.36 8.88
CA ASP A 38 -10.32 5.74 8.46
C ASP A 38 -9.49 5.14 9.61
N SER A 39 -9.96 5.25 10.86
CA SER A 39 -9.34 4.60 12.02
C SER A 39 -9.76 3.13 12.18
N ASP A 40 -10.89 2.71 11.59
CA ASP A 40 -11.38 1.34 11.69
C ASP A 40 -10.73 0.45 10.62
N SER A 41 -10.18 -0.68 11.04
CA SER A 41 -9.50 -1.64 10.16
C SER A 41 -10.41 -2.19 9.05
N ARG A 42 -11.73 -2.26 9.28
CA ARG A 42 -12.71 -2.71 8.28
C ARG A 42 -12.82 -1.71 7.14
N VAL A 43 -12.84 -0.41 7.46
CA VAL A 43 -12.93 0.67 6.46
C VAL A 43 -11.64 0.75 5.63
N ILE A 44 -10.48 0.61 6.29
CA ILE A 44 -9.19 0.52 5.61
C ILE A 44 -9.16 -0.70 4.68
N CYS A 45 -9.60 -1.87 5.16
CA CYS A 45 -9.65 -3.10 4.37
C CYS A 45 -10.58 -2.96 3.16
N LEU A 46 -11.77 -2.37 3.35
CA LEU A 46 -12.73 -2.11 2.28
C LEU A 46 -12.12 -1.27 1.17
N CYS A 47 -11.48 -0.14 1.52
CA CYS A 47 -10.81 0.72 0.54
C CYS A 47 -9.70 -0.04 -0.21
N ALA A 48 -8.92 -0.85 0.51
CA ALA A 48 -7.84 -1.64 -0.10
C ALA A 48 -8.36 -2.73 -1.05
N GLN A 49 -9.49 -3.38 -0.73
CA GLN A 49 -10.08 -4.39 -1.63
C GLN A 49 -10.66 -3.76 -2.90
N PHE A 50 -11.34 -2.61 -2.79
CA PHE A 50 -11.79 -1.88 -3.98
C PHE A 50 -10.61 -1.43 -4.85
N GLU A 51 -9.55 -0.89 -4.23
CA GLU A 51 -8.33 -0.52 -4.95
C GLU A 51 -7.71 -1.72 -5.68
N ALA A 52 -7.61 -2.88 -5.02
CA ALA A 52 -7.07 -4.09 -5.64
C ALA A 52 -7.90 -4.54 -6.86
N VAL A 53 -9.23 -4.44 -6.77
CA VAL A 53 -10.14 -4.72 -7.89
C VAL A 53 -9.91 -3.73 -9.04
N PHE A 54 -9.83 -2.43 -8.75
CA PHE A 54 -9.60 -1.40 -9.76
C PHE A 54 -8.20 -1.48 -10.39
N GLN A 55 -7.20 -1.99 -9.67
CA GLN A 55 -5.84 -2.18 -10.20
C GLN A 55 -5.67 -3.50 -10.95
N HIS A 56 -6.55 -4.47 -10.74
CA HIS A 56 -6.41 -5.78 -11.35
C HIS A 56 -6.59 -5.73 -12.88
N GLY A 57 -5.50 -6.01 -13.58
CA GLY A 57 -5.49 -6.03 -15.05
C GLY A 57 -5.37 -4.66 -15.69
N LEU A 58 -4.93 -3.63 -14.95
CA LEU A 58 -4.48 -2.40 -15.59
C LEU A 58 -3.33 -2.69 -16.56
N ARG A 59 -3.41 -2.11 -17.76
CA ARG A 59 -2.32 -2.19 -18.74
C ARG A 59 -1.13 -1.45 -18.18
N LYS A 60 0.09 -1.94 -18.43
CA LYS A 60 1.33 -1.31 -17.91
C LYS A 60 1.83 -0.15 -18.77
N SER A 61 1.29 0.02 -19.97
CA SER A 61 1.67 1.08 -20.89
C SER A 61 0.57 1.30 -21.93
N ARG A 62 0.16 2.56 -22.16
CA ARG A 62 -0.57 2.90 -23.38
C ARG A 62 0.42 2.69 -24.52
N GLY A 63 0.19 1.66 -25.34
CA GLY A 63 1.10 1.23 -26.38
C GLY A 63 1.66 2.36 -27.24
N LEU A 64 2.90 2.76 -26.95
CA LEU A 64 3.91 3.08 -27.98
C LEU A 64 4.51 1.77 -28.54
N ALA A 65 3.75 0.68 -28.52
CA ALA A 65 4.13 -0.63 -29.05
C ALA A 65 4.07 -0.70 -30.60
N LEU A 66 3.94 0.44 -31.29
CA LEU A 66 4.10 0.54 -32.75
C LEU A 66 5.56 0.81 -33.18
N THR A 67 6.52 0.95 -32.24
CA THR A 67 7.92 1.29 -32.57
C THR A 67 8.98 0.39 -31.91
N ALA A 68 8.59 -0.75 -31.32
CA ALA A 68 9.54 -1.66 -30.67
C ALA A 68 10.47 -2.40 -31.65
N ALA A 69 10.16 -2.42 -32.95
CA ALA A 69 11.04 -2.99 -33.97
C ALA A 69 12.04 -1.97 -34.55
N ALA A 70 11.82 -0.66 -34.37
CA ALA A 70 12.66 0.38 -34.98
C ALA A 70 13.67 1.03 -34.01
N PHE A 71 13.47 0.91 -32.69
CA PHE A 71 14.33 1.54 -31.67
C PHE A 71 15.33 0.60 -30.99
N LYS A 72 15.58 -0.60 -31.56
CA LYS A 72 16.57 -1.53 -31.01
C LYS A 72 18.03 -1.20 -31.34
N GLN A 73 18.30 -0.09 -32.04
CA GLN A 73 19.66 0.41 -32.23
C GLN A 73 19.66 1.92 -32.09
N ALA A 74 20.62 2.42 -31.30
CA ALA A 74 20.93 3.83 -31.06
C ALA A 74 20.00 4.58 -30.09
N ALA A 75 20.28 4.43 -28.79
CA ALA A 75 20.59 5.54 -27.86
C ALA A 75 20.35 5.07 -26.42
N GLY A 76 21.41 5.04 -25.60
CA GLY A 76 21.33 4.86 -24.16
C GLY A 76 20.71 6.08 -23.47
N PHE A 77 19.39 6.26 -23.58
CA PHE A 77 18.67 7.36 -22.97
C PHE A 77 17.47 6.87 -22.13
N SER A 78 17.64 6.99 -20.81
CA SER A 78 16.64 7.29 -19.79
C SER A 78 15.35 6.43 -19.70
N SER A 79 15.40 5.33 -18.94
CA SER A 79 14.20 4.74 -18.32
C SER A 79 13.82 5.50 -17.03
N LYS A 80 13.50 6.79 -17.18
CA LYS A 80 12.80 7.55 -16.14
C LYS A 80 11.41 7.84 -16.65
N THR A 81 10.42 7.26 -15.97
CA THR A 81 8.98 7.40 -16.19
C THR A 81 8.36 6.33 -17.11
N GLU A 82 8.46 5.05 -16.73
CA GLU A 82 7.26 4.21 -16.82
C GLU A 82 6.24 4.85 -15.87
N ALA A 83 5.41 5.76 -16.37
CA ALA A 83 4.27 6.25 -15.61
C ALA A 83 3.33 5.06 -15.43
N GLU A 84 3.43 4.39 -14.29
CA GLU A 84 2.56 3.30 -13.91
C GLU A 84 1.11 3.77 -14.09
N LEU A 85 0.38 3.12 -15.00
CA LEU A 85 -1.02 3.44 -15.22
C LEU A 85 -1.79 3.08 -13.96
N THR A 86 -2.53 4.05 -13.46
CA THR A 86 -3.41 3.91 -12.30
C THR A 86 -4.86 3.95 -12.75
N PHE A 87 -5.75 3.34 -11.98
CA PHE A 87 -7.19 3.37 -12.26
C PHE A 87 -7.76 4.80 -12.28
N TRP A 88 -7.06 5.76 -11.66
CA TRP A 88 -7.41 7.17 -11.71
C TRP A 88 -7.51 7.71 -13.15
N PHE A 89 -6.65 7.26 -14.06
CA PHE A 89 -6.69 7.70 -15.46
C PHE A 89 -7.98 7.31 -16.18
N TYR A 90 -8.66 6.26 -15.71
CA TYR A 90 -9.96 5.85 -16.23
C TYR A 90 -11.10 6.58 -15.52
N VAL A 91 -11.02 6.66 -14.18
CA VAL A 91 -12.03 7.34 -13.35
C VAL A 91 -12.19 8.81 -13.72
N LYS A 92 -11.08 9.54 -13.92
CA LYS A 92 -11.11 10.98 -14.16
C LYS A 92 -11.82 11.40 -15.44
N GLU A 93 -11.92 10.50 -16.42
CA GLU A 93 -12.66 10.72 -17.68
C GLU A 93 -14.18 10.80 -17.45
N HIS A 94 -14.66 10.27 -16.32
CA HIS A 94 -16.07 10.23 -15.94
C HIS A 94 -16.44 11.30 -14.91
N LEU A 95 -15.48 12.13 -14.50
CA LEU A 95 -15.67 13.20 -13.53
C LEU A 95 -15.96 14.53 -14.22
N ASN A 96 -16.78 15.35 -13.59
CA ASN A 96 -17.03 16.72 -14.04
C ASN A 96 -15.81 17.59 -13.77
N ARG A 97 -15.68 18.72 -14.50
CA ARG A 97 -14.57 19.67 -14.32
C ARG A 97 -14.40 20.15 -12.88
N HIS A 98 -15.50 20.38 -12.17
CA HIS A 98 -15.48 20.81 -10.76
C HIS A 98 -14.96 19.72 -9.82
N GLU A 99 -15.36 18.46 -10.04
CA GLU A 99 -14.91 17.32 -9.24
C GLU A 99 -13.42 17.07 -9.47
N LEU A 100 -13.00 17.12 -10.73
CA LEU A 100 -11.59 16.99 -11.10
C LEU A 100 -10.75 18.07 -10.41
N GLN A 101 -11.16 19.34 -10.51
CA GLN A 101 -10.47 20.45 -9.86
C GLN A 101 -10.36 20.26 -8.34
N ARG A 102 -11.39 19.72 -7.68
CA ARG A 102 -11.36 19.42 -6.25
C ARG A 102 -10.23 18.44 -5.89
N PHE A 103 -10.05 17.36 -6.67
CA PHE A 103 -8.96 16.40 -6.45
C PHE A 103 -7.57 16.94 -6.80
N TYR A 104 -7.45 17.83 -7.77
CA TYR A 104 -6.19 18.52 -8.07
C TYR A 104 -5.83 19.63 -7.08
N SER A 105 -6.80 20.11 -6.29
CA SER A 105 -6.60 21.15 -5.28
C SER A 105 -6.28 20.59 -3.88
N LEU A 106 -6.24 19.26 -3.73
CA LEU A 106 -5.86 18.60 -2.48
C LEU A 106 -4.40 18.92 -2.13
N ARG A 107 -4.13 19.23 -0.86
CA ARG A 107 -2.82 19.76 -0.44
C ARG A 107 -1.80 18.65 -0.24
N GLN A 108 -2.24 17.50 0.27
CA GLN A 108 -1.38 16.37 0.59
C GLN A 108 -1.29 15.36 -0.56
N ILE A 109 -2.11 15.48 -1.60
CA ILE A 109 -2.17 14.54 -2.72
C ILE A 109 -1.46 15.09 -3.94
N PHE A 110 -0.36 14.44 -4.33
CA PHE A 110 0.43 14.81 -5.51
C PHE A 110 0.50 13.71 -6.58
N SER A 111 0.31 12.44 -6.22
CA SER A 111 0.39 11.32 -7.17
C SER A 111 -0.97 10.97 -7.79
N GLU A 112 -0.97 10.45 -9.02
CA GLU A 112 -2.20 9.97 -9.69
C GLU A 112 -2.85 8.82 -8.90
N LEU A 113 -2.05 7.94 -8.29
CA LEU A 113 -2.54 6.89 -7.40
C LEU A 113 -3.26 7.47 -6.17
N GLY A 114 -2.66 8.49 -5.56
CA GLY A 114 -3.24 9.20 -4.43
C GLY A 114 -4.58 9.85 -4.79
N ARG A 115 -4.70 10.41 -6.00
CA ARG A 115 -5.95 10.97 -6.51
C ARG A 115 -7.03 9.91 -6.67
N GLY A 116 -6.70 8.74 -7.25
CA GLY A 116 -7.63 7.61 -7.35
C GLY A 116 -8.11 7.13 -5.98
N ARG A 117 -7.20 7.02 -5.01
CA ARG A 117 -7.50 6.66 -3.62
C ARG A 117 -8.34 7.70 -2.89
N ALA A 118 -8.10 8.99 -3.13
CA ALA A 118 -8.89 10.08 -2.58
C ALA A 118 -10.31 10.07 -3.17
N TRP A 119 -10.44 9.82 -4.48
CA TRP A 119 -11.73 9.67 -5.13
C TRP A 119 -12.55 8.52 -4.57
N LEU A 120 -11.95 7.34 -4.39
CA LEU A 120 -12.67 6.19 -3.83
C LEU A 120 -13.26 6.50 -2.44
N ARG A 121 -12.45 7.15 -1.58
CA ARG A 121 -12.90 7.59 -0.25
C ARG A 121 -14.00 8.64 -0.33
N CYS A 122 -13.87 9.60 -1.25
CA CYS A 122 -14.88 10.62 -1.49
C CYS A 122 -16.21 10.00 -1.97
N ALA A 123 -16.16 9.04 -2.88
CA ALA A 123 -17.32 8.35 -3.41
C ALA A 123 -18.05 7.51 -2.34
N LEU A 124 -17.32 6.97 -1.36
CA LEU A 124 -17.90 6.31 -0.18
C LEU A 124 -18.56 7.33 0.77
N ASN A 125 -17.89 8.45 1.05
CA ASN A 125 -18.43 9.51 1.92
C ASN A 125 -19.71 10.14 1.36
N GLU A 126 -19.82 10.25 0.03
CA GLU A 126 -20.95 10.87 -0.67
C GLU A 126 -22.01 9.86 -1.13
N HIS A 127 -21.88 8.57 -0.77
CA HIS A 127 -22.79 7.49 -1.18
C HIS A 127 -23.00 7.41 -2.71
N SER A 128 -21.97 7.81 -3.47
CA SER A 128 -22.03 7.95 -4.93
C SER A 128 -21.27 6.84 -5.66
N LEU A 129 -20.55 5.98 -4.93
CA LEU A 129 -19.74 4.90 -5.50
C LEU A 129 -20.55 3.96 -6.41
N GLU A 130 -21.78 3.61 -6.02
CA GLU A 130 -22.68 2.77 -6.84
C GLU A 130 -22.94 3.39 -8.21
N ARG A 131 -23.34 4.66 -8.24
CA ARG A 131 -23.60 5.42 -9.48
C ARG A 131 -22.34 5.50 -10.35
N TYR A 132 -21.18 5.73 -9.72
CA TYR A 132 -19.91 5.73 -10.44
C TYR A 132 -19.60 4.37 -11.05
N LEU A 133 -19.76 3.28 -10.30
CA LEU A 133 -19.51 1.93 -10.82
C LEU A 133 -20.42 1.59 -12.00
N HIS A 134 -21.70 1.95 -11.94
CA HIS A 134 -22.59 1.81 -13.10
C HIS A 134 -22.08 2.55 -14.34
N THR A 135 -21.66 3.81 -14.16
CA THR A 135 -21.15 4.63 -15.25
C THR A 135 -19.84 4.06 -15.82
N LEU A 136 -18.92 3.67 -14.93
CA LEU A 136 -17.61 3.10 -15.28
C LEU A 136 -17.72 1.74 -15.98
N LEU A 137 -18.72 0.93 -15.65
CA LEU A 137 -18.92 -0.39 -16.29
C LEU A 137 -19.73 -0.32 -17.58
N ALA A 138 -20.43 0.79 -17.83
CA ALA A 138 -21.21 1.00 -19.06
C ALA A 138 -20.32 1.28 -20.29
N ASP A 139 -19.21 2.03 -20.13
CA ASP A 139 -18.30 2.36 -21.23
C ASP A 139 -17.24 1.28 -21.48
N ARG A 140 -17.68 0.11 -21.99
CA ARG A 140 -16.81 -1.03 -22.28
C ARG A 140 -15.70 -0.77 -23.30
N PRO A 141 -15.95 -0.09 -24.44
CA PRO A 141 -14.90 0.18 -25.42
C PRO A 141 -13.75 0.99 -24.82
N ARG A 142 -14.08 1.97 -23.96
CA ARG A 142 -13.07 2.74 -23.25
C ARG A 142 -12.35 1.88 -22.21
N LEU A 143 -13.08 1.09 -21.43
CA LEU A 143 -12.50 0.21 -20.41
C LEU A 143 -11.43 -0.73 -21.00
N GLY A 144 -11.68 -1.32 -22.17
CA GLY A 144 -10.70 -2.16 -22.90
C GLY A 144 -9.44 -1.42 -23.38
N THR A 145 -9.43 -0.08 -23.37
CA THR A 145 -8.22 0.71 -23.66
C THR A 145 -7.27 0.78 -22.46
N TYR A 146 -7.81 0.70 -21.24
CA TYR A 146 -7.06 0.84 -19.97
C TYR A 146 -6.80 -0.47 -19.26
N TYR A 147 -7.59 -1.51 -19.54
CA TYR A 147 -7.53 -2.82 -18.90
C TYR A 147 -7.22 -3.91 -19.93
N GLU A 148 -6.44 -4.92 -19.53
CA GLU A 148 -6.21 -6.13 -20.31
C GLU A 148 -7.42 -7.08 -20.21
N ASP A 149 -7.61 -7.97 -21.19
CA ASP A 149 -8.75 -8.90 -21.26
C ASP A 149 -8.92 -9.82 -20.03
N TRP A 150 -7.85 -10.02 -19.24
CA TRP A 150 -7.84 -10.78 -17.99
C TRP A 150 -8.18 -9.92 -16.75
N ALA A 151 -8.44 -8.62 -16.91
CA ALA A 151 -8.81 -7.71 -15.85
C ALA A 151 -10.13 -8.09 -15.18
N PHE A 152 -10.30 -7.64 -13.93
CA PHE A 152 -11.54 -7.91 -13.20
C PHE A 152 -12.73 -7.16 -13.83
N LEU A 153 -12.53 -5.89 -14.17
CA LEU A 153 -13.60 -5.01 -14.65
C LEU A 153 -14.14 -5.39 -16.04
N LEU A 154 -13.38 -6.17 -16.83
CA LEU A 154 -13.84 -6.67 -18.13
C LEU A 154 -14.70 -7.94 -18.02
N ASP A 155 -14.66 -8.65 -16.89
CA ASP A 155 -15.52 -9.82 -16.64
C ASP A 155 -16.94 -9.34 -16.29
N GLU A 156 -17.89 -9.49 -17.22
CA GLU A 156 -19.24 -8.95 -17.05
C GLU A 156 -19.99 -9.55 -15.86
N GLU A 157 -19.87 -10.86 -15.66
CA GLU A 157 -20.58 -11.57 -14.61
C GLU A 157 -20.11 -11.06 -13.24
N ARG A 158 -18.79 -10.97 -13.04
CA ARG A 158 -18.21 -10.54 -11.77
C ARG A 158 -18.30 -9.04 -11.54
N ALA A 159 -18.04 -8.25 -12.58
CA ALA A 159 -18.08 -6.79 -12.49
C ALA A 159 -19.50 -6.28 -12.24
N SER A 160 -20.54 -6.96 -12.75
CA SER A 160 -21.95 -6.62 -12.48
C SER A 160 -22.33 -6.65 -11.00
N MET A 161 -21.55 -7.34 -10.16
CA MET A 161 -21.77 -7.39 -8.71
C MET A 161 -21.27 -6.13 -7.99
N LEU A 162 -20.30 -5.39 -8.56
CA LEU A 162 -19.70 -4.23 -7.89
C LEU A 162 -20.71 -3.14 -7.52
N PRO A 163 -21.62 -2.71 -8.42
CA PRO A 163 -22.64 -1.72 -8.05
C PRO A 163 -23.56 -2.22 -6.93
N THR A 164 -24.01 -3.49 -6.99
CA THR A 164 -24.83 -4.11 -5.94
C THR A 164 -24.12 -4.12 -4.57
N MET A 165 -22.81 -4.39 -4.58
CA MET A 165 -21.99 -4.36 -3.37
C MET A 165 -21.85 -2.94 -2.81
N ALA A 166 -21.67 -1.94 -3.69
CA ALA A 166 -21.65 -0.53 -3.29
C ALA A 166 -23.01 -0.06 -2.77
N ALA A 167 -24.12 -0.51 -3.36
CA ALA A 167 -25.47 -0.22 -2.87
C ALA A 167 -25.67 -0.68 -1.43
N GLY A 168 -25.10 -1.83 -1.07
CA GLY A 168 -25.10 -2.34 0.30
C GLY A 168 -24.41 -1.42 1.31
N LEU A 169 -23.43 -0.63 0.87
CA LEU A 169 -22.68 0.33 1.70
C LEU A 169 -23.44 1.65 1.88
N ASN A 170 -24.49 1.93 1.11
CA ASN A 170 -25.30 3.15 1.25
C ASN A 170 -25.98 3.27 2.62
N SER A 171 -26.11 2.15 3.35
CA SER A 171 -26.63 2.11 4.72
C SER A 171 -25.64 2.55 5.80
N ILE A 172 -24.39 2.88 5.43
CA ILE A 172 -23.29 3.24 6.33
C ILE A 172 -22.90 4.69 6.11
N LEU A 173 -22.77 5.48 7.17
CA LEU A 173 -22.25 6.85 7.08
C LEU A 173 -20.72 6.84 7.16
N PHE A 174 -20.05 7.19 6.07
CA PHE A 174 -18.59 7.26 6.01
C PHE A 174 -18.09 8.69 6.25
N ALA A 175 -17.01 8.82 7.02
CA ALA A 175 -16.22 10.05 7.15
C ALA A 175 -14.73 9.72 7.07
N ILE A 176 -14.31 9.28 5.88
CA ILE A 176 -12.94 8.88 5.59
C ILE A 176 -12.14 10.09 5.12
N ASN A 177 -10.94 10.31 5.65
CA ASN A 177 -10.10 11.43 5.21
C ASN A 177 -9.63 11.25 3.76
N ILE A 178 -9.92 12.24 2.90
CA ILE A 178 -9.56 12.25 1.48
C ILE A 178 -8.23 12.96 1.17
N ASP A 179 -7.73 13.82 2.08
CA ASP A 179 -6.50 14.60 1.91
C ASP A 179 -5.42 14.12 2.88
N ASN A 180 -4.76 13.00 2.52
CA ASN A 180 -3.72 12.39 3.35
C ASN A 180 -2.52 11.98 2.48
N SER A 181 -1.31 12.34 2.91
CA SER A 181 -0.06 12.06 2.19
C SER A 181 0.19 10.57 1.98
N ASP A 182 -0.32 9.72 2.87
CA ASP A 182 -0.17 8.26 2.84
C ASP A 182 -0.89 7.63 1.64
N LEU A 183 -1.83 8.36 1.04
CA LEU A 183 -2.54 7.91 -0.15
C LEU A 183 -1.62 7.91 -1.37
N ASN A 184 -0.54 8.69 -1.40
CA ASN A 184 0.25 8.88 -2.61
C ASN A 184 1.05 7.67 -3.12
N GLY A 185 1.08 6.55 -2.38
CA GLY A 185 1.88 5.39 -2.79
C GLY A 185 3.31 5.53 -2.32
N GLY A 186 3.48 5.56 -1.02
CA GLY A 186 4.74 5.36 -0.30
C GLY A 186 4.36 4.73 1.02
N VAL A 187 5.11 3.72 1.47
CA VAL A 187 4.88 3.05 2.74
C VAL A 187 4.78 4.08 3.86
N SER A 188 3.57 4.38 4.33
CA SER A 188 3.40 4.98 5.65
C SER A 188 3.60 3.86 6.66
N ARG A 189 4.85 3.78 7.12
CA ARG A 189 5.34 3.17 8.36
C ARG A 189 4.65 1.88 8.83
N GLY A 190 5.37 0.77 8.62
CA GLY A 190 5.45 -0.28 9.64
C GLY A 190 4.46 -1.44 9.54
N ALA A 191 4.48 -2.19 8.43
CA ALA A 191 4.45 -3.63 8.63
C ALA A 191 5.88 -4.02 9.09
N PRO A 192 6.08 -4.61 10.28
CA PRO A 192 7.36 -5.24 10.55
C PRO A 192 7.44 -6.40 9.55
N SER A 193 8.21 -6.22 8.48
CA SER A 193 8.66 -7.36 7.72
C SER A 193 9.29 -8.33 8.73
N VAL A 194 8.86 -9.59 8.72
CA VAL A 194 9.42 -10.66 9.57
C VAL A 194 10.96 -10.75 9.47
N SER A 195 11.54 -10.19 8.40
CA SER A 195 12.97 -9.97 8.23
C SER A 195 13.63 -9.07 9.29
N ASN A 196 12.88 -8.14 9.90
CA ASN A 196 13.39 -7.24 10.94
C ASN A 196 13.31 -7.87 12.34
N LEU A 197 12.32 -8.73 12.61
CA LEU A 197 12.24 -9.46 13.89
C LEU A 197 13.34 -10.52 14.02
N LEU A 198 13.75 -11.14 12.91
CA LEU A 198 14.86 -12.11 12.92
C LEU A 198 16.23 -11.46 13.06
N LYS A 199 16.38 -10.17 12.74
CA LYS A 199 17.64 -9.43 12.94
C LYS A 199 17.85 -8.98 14.39
N GLU A 200 16.77 -8.75 15.14
CA GLU A 200 16.88 -8.30 16.54
C GLU A 200 17.26 -9.45 17.49
N SER A 201 16.81 -10.68 17.23
CA SER A 201 17.18 -11.86 18.05
C SER A 201 18.64 -12.31 17.91
N THR A 202 19.38 -11.87 16.89
CA THR A 202 20.80 -12.28 16.71
C THR A 202 21.81 -11.22 17.13
N GLN A 203 21.38 -9.99 17.45
CA GLN A 203 22.28 -8.92 17.92
C GLN A 203 22.47 -8.90 19.45
N GLY A 204 21.65 -9.63 20.21
CA GLY A 204 21.72 -9.67 21.68
C GLY A 204 22.64 -10.72 22.30
N ILE A 205 23.21 -11.65 21.52
CA ILE A 205 24.03 -12.77 22.06
C ILE A 205 25.54 -12.54 21.85
N GLY A 206 25.93 -11.69 20.88
CA GLY A 206 27.34 -11.41 20.58
C GLY A 206 28.03 -10.41 21.51
N SER A 207 27.29 -9.57 22.24
CA SER A 207 27.82 -8.58 23.18
C SER A 207 28.12 -9.15 24.57
N LEU A 208 27.47 -10.25 24.96
CA LEU A 208 27.65 -10.87 26.28
C LEU A 208 28.90 -11.76 26.40
N LEU A 209 29.50 -12.17 25.28
CA LEU A 209 30.76 -12.94 25.28
C LEU A 209 32.02 -12.06 25.17
N LYS A 210 31.87 -10.73 24.98
CA LYS A 210 33.00 -9.81 24.85
C LYS A 210 33.31 -9.01 26.12
N GLU A 211 32.43 -9.02 27.11
CA GLU A 211 32.60 -8.30 28.38
C GLU A 211 33.32 -9.12 29.48
N SER A 212 33.56 -10.43 29.26
CA SER A 212 34.23 -11.29 30.24
C SER A 212 35.78 -11.25 30.19
N THR A 213 36.38 -10.73 29.11
CA THR A 213 37.85 -10.74 28.94
C THR A 213 38.54 -9.39 29.15
N GLN A 214 37.79 -8.31 29.37
CA GLN A 214 38.33 -6.97 29.71
C GLN A 214 38.40 -6.67 31.21
N GLY A 215 37.74 -7.46 32.08
CA GLY A 215 37.80 -7.28 33.53
C GLY A 215 39.05 -7.86 34.20
N VAL A 216 39.69 -8.86 33.60
CA VAL A 216 40.81 -9.60 34.23
C VAL A 216 42.18 -8.98 33.90
N SER A 217 42.28 -8.19 32.84
CA SER A 217 43.51 -7.51 32.42
C SER A 217 43.79 -6.19 33.16
N SER A 218 42.77 -5.62 33.81
CA SER A 218 42.88 -4.39 34.61
C SER A 218 43.39 -4.65 36.03
N LEU A 219 43.05 -5.80 36.62
CA LEU A 219 43.49 -6.18 37.98
C LEU A 219 44.94 -6.66 38.03
N LEU A 220 45.51 -7.15 36.92
CA LEU A 220 46.93 -7.57 36.86
C LEU A 220 47.90 -6.41 36.60
N ARG A 221 47.41 -5.20 36.29
CA ARG A 221 48.26 -4.01 36.07
C ARG A 221 48.37 -3.10 37.29
N GLU A 222 47.49 -3.22 38.28
CA GLU A 222 47.57 -2.49 39.56
C GLU A 222 48.45 -3.18 40.61
N ILE A 223 48.71 -4.49 40.51
CA ILE A 223 49.56 -5.21 41.49
C ILE A 223 51.06 -4.95 41.26
N SER A 224 51.47 -4.50 40.08
CA SER A 224 52.88 -4.25 39.75
C SER A 224 53.39 -2.83 40.05
N SER A 225 52.54 -1.96 40.59
CA SER A 225 52.81 -0.52 40.76
C SER A 225 52.76 -0.03 42.23
N ALA A 226 52.98 -0.93 43.19
CA ALA A 226 52.97 -0.59 44.62
C ALA A 226 54.22 -1.11 45.36
N THR A 227 55.42 -0.80 44.88
CA THR A 227 56.63 -0.95 45.70
C THR A 227 57.67 0.13 45.39
N ALA A 228 57.51 1.30 46.00
CA ALA A 228 58.52 2.35 46.23
C ALA A 228 57.72 3.47 46.95
N VAL A 229 57.98 3.95 48.16
CA VAL A 229 59.23 4.28 48.86
C VAL A 229 58.82 4.54 50.33
N VAL A 230 59.54 4.02 51.34
CA VAL A 230 59.98 4.79 52.54
C VAL A 230 61.22 4.08 53.14
N PRO A 231 62.27 4.81 53.58
CA PRO A 231 63.61 4.28 53.83
C PRO A 231 63.94 4.00 55.30
N GLY A 232 64.88 3.07 55.49
CA GLY A 232 65.97 3.15 56.48
C GLY A 232 65.67 2.70 57.91
N PHE A 233 66.36 1.65 58.37
CA PHE A 233 67.28 1.73 59.52
C PHE A 233 68.15 0.45 59.56
N THR A 234 69.47 0.66 59.59
CA THR A 234 70.54 -0.35 59.55
C THR A 234 71.05 -0.66 60.98
N PRO A 235 72.13 -1.44 61.22
CA PRO A 235 72.05 -2.73 61.92
C PRO A 235 72.93 -2.78 63.18
N ARG A 236 72.87 -3.89 63.94
CA ARG A 236 73.94 -4.51 64.78
C ARG A 236 73.26 -5.36 65.87
N ALA A 237 73.78 -6.50 66.30
CA ALA A 237 75.01 -7.24 66.03
C ALA A 237 74.71 -8.73 66.26
#